data_AF-A0A1M3PXB1-F1
#
_entry.id   AF-A0A1M3PXB1-F1
#
_cell.length_a   1.000
_cell.length_b   1.000
_cell.length_c   1.000
_cell.angle_alpha   90.00
_cell.angle_beta   90.00
_cell.angle_gamma   90.00
#
_symmetry.space_group_name_H-M   'P 1'
#
loop_
_entity.id
_entity.type
_entity.pdbx_description
1 polymer ?
#
loop_
_entity_poly.entity_id
_entity_poly.type
_entity_poly.pdbx_seq_one_letter_code
_entity_poly.pdbx_strand_id
1 'polypeptide(L)'
;MRMSSWARAGLLAAAITAIPAAALAVDTPEEQAQRQALNGEQAKFAAQQIADYEARKQAIADEQAAQEAAYQDALAARDAQIAATDKAHAEAQARWEAAVAACNAGDRSQCAQPAQP
;
A
#
# COMPACT_ATOMS: atom_id res chain seq x y z
N MET A 1 -37.98 -41.88 3.50
CA MET A 1 -39.39 -41.55 3.23
C MET A 1 -39.46 -40.72 1.96
N ARG A 2 -40.08 -41.27 0.90
CA ARG A 2 -40.39 -40.58 -0.35
C ARG A 2 -41.77 -39.94 -0.20
N MET A 3 -41.91 -38.64 -0.45
CA MET A 3 -43.16 -37.98 -0.84
C MET A 3 -42.77 -36.85 -1.80
N SER A 4 -42.79 -37.03 -3.12
CA SER A 4 -43.94 -36.88 -4.02
C SER A 4 -44.63 -35.51 -3.90
N SER A 5 -44.15 -34.54 -4.67
CA SER A 5 -44.89 -33.35 -5.08
C SER A 5 -44.69 -33.14 -6.58
N TRP A 6 -45.36 -34.00 -7.35
CA TRP A 6 -45.76 -33.68 -8.71
C TRP A 6 -46.87 -32.61 -8.67
N ALA A 7 -47.08 -31.97 -9.81
CA ALA A 7 -48.16 -31.02 -10.10
C ALA A 7 -47.88 -29.54 -9.78
N ARG A 8 -46.95 -28.94 -10.52
CA ARG A 8 -47.20 -27.66 -11.21
C ARG A 8 -46.63 -27.70 -12.63
N ALA A 9 -47.10 -28.64 -13.43
CA ALA A 9 -47.17 -28.47 -14.88
C ALA A 9 -48.36 -27.54 -15.16
N GLY A 10 -48.15 -26.24 -14.99
CA GLY A 10 -49.07 -25.21 -15.41
C GLY A 10 -48.60 -24.68 -16.75
N LEU A 11 -49.38 -24.93 -17.80
CA LEU A 11 -49.24 -24.33 -19.12
C LEU A 11 -48.99 -22.82 -18.98
N LEU A 12 -47.79 -22.37 -19.31
CA LEU A 12 -47.61 -21.03 -19.87
C LEU A 12 -47.70 -21.19 -21.37
N ALA A 13 -48.96 -21.24 -21.81
CA ALA A 13 -49.34 -21.04 -23.18
C ALA A 13 -48.74 -19.72 -23.68
N ALA A 14 -48.17 -19.80 -24.87
CA ALA A 14 -47.70 -18.73 -25.72
C ALA A 14 -48.38 -17.37 -25.46
N ALA A 15 -47.65 -16.47 -24.81
CA ALA A 15 -47.72 -15.06 -25.14
C ALA A 15 -46.40 -14.72 -25.85
N ILE A 16 -46.29 -15.15 -27.12
CA ILE A 16 -45.46 -14.40 -28.06
C ILE A 16 -46.22 -13.09 -28.24
N THR A 17 -46.04 -12.18 -27.29
CA THR A 17 -46.38 -10.78 -27.48
C THR A 17 -45.61 -10.39 -28.73
N ALA A 18 -46.34 -9.91 -29.73
CA ALA A 18 -45.74 -9.30 -30.90
C ALA A 18 -44.71 -8.29 -30.39
N ILE A 19 -43.42 -8.60 -30.58
CA ILE A 19 -42.37 -7.62 -30.47
C ILE A 19 -42.80 -6.55 -31.47
N PRO A 20 -43.16 -5.32 -31.03
CA PRO A 20 -43.52 -4.27 -31.97
C PRO A 20 -42.38 -4.17 -32.95
N ALA A 21 -42.65 -4.09 -34.26
CA ALA A 21 -41.62 -4.07 -35.30
C ALA A 21 -40.54 -2.97 -35.07
N ALA A 22 -40.84 -1.99 -34.21
CA ALA A 22 -39.90 -1.00 -33.67
C ALA A 22 -38.72 -1.59 -32.87
N ALA A 23 -38.87 -2.75 -32.22
CA ALA A 23 -37.78 -3.42 -31.49
C ALA A 23 -36.92 -4.34 -32.40
N LEU A 24 -37.30 -4.48 -33.67
CA LEU A 24 -36.46 -5.03 -34.75
C LEU A 24 -36.10 -3.96 -35.79
N ALA A 25 -36.28 -2.67 -35.46
CA ALA A 25 -35.91 -1.59 -36.35
C ALA A 25 -34.41 -1.70 -36.65
N VAL A 26 -34.08 -1.92 -37.93
CA VAL A 26 -32.72 -1.77 -38.42
C VAL A 26 -32.34 -0.32 -38.17
N ASP A 27 -31.30 -0.12 -37.37
CA ASP A 27 -30.82 1.21 -37.05
C ASP A 27 -30.63 2.02 -38.32
N THR A 28 -31.16 3.23 -38.31
CA THR A 28 -30.93 4.18 -39.38
C THR A 28 -29.43 4.42 -39.54
N PRO A 29 -28.94 4.77 -40.75
CA PRO A 29 -27.53 5.12 -40.94
C PRO A 29 -27.04 6.21 -39.96
N GLU A 30 -27.92 7.12 -39.55
CA GLU A 30 -27.64 8.17 -38.57
C GLU A 30 -27.41 7.60 -37.15
N GLU A 31 -28.28 6.69 -36.69
CA GLU A 31 -28.11 5.99 -35.41
C GLU A 31 -26.84 5.12 -35.39
N GLN A 32 -26.51 4.48 -36.52
CA GLN A 32 -25.26 3.73 -36.67
C GLN A 32 -24.04 4.63 -36.55
N ALA A 33 -24.04 5.79 -37.22
CA ALA A 33 -22.96 6.77 -37.15
C ALA A 33 -22.79 7.34 -35.73
N GLN A 34 -23.88 7.68 -35.05
CA GLN A 34 -23.85 8.16 -33.66
C GLN A 34 -23.27 7.11 -32.71
N ARG A 35 -23.67 5.84 -32.85
CA ARG A 35 -23.10 4.77 -32.02
C ARG A 35 -21.62 4.52 -32.31
N GLN A 36 -21.19 4.58 -33.57
CA GLN A 36 -19.77 4.44 -33.90
C GLN A 36 -18.96 5.58 -33.28
N ALA A 37 -19.47 6.81 -33.30
CA ALA A 37 -18.84 7.95 -32.62
C ALA A 37 -18.74 7.73 -31.10
N LEU A 38 -19.84 7.36 -30.44
CA LEU A 38 -19.86 7.07 -29.00
C LEU A 38 -18.95 5.91 -28.61
N ASN A 39 -18.89 4.85 -29.42
CA ASN A 39 -17.97 3.73 -29.18
C ASN A 39 -16.52 4.17 -29.34
N GLY A 40 -16.23 5.05 -30.30
CA GLY A 40 -14.91 5.64 -30.48
C GLY A 40 -14.49 6.50 -29.29
N GLU A 41 -15.40 7.32 -28.76
CA GLU A 41 -15.15 8.12 -27.55
C GLU A 41 -14.93 7.24 -26.31
N GLN A 42 -15.77 6.22 -26.11
CA GLN A 42 -15.60 5.26 -25.02
C GLN A 42 -14.28 4.51 -25.11
N ALA A 43 -13.87 4.08 -26.31
CA ALA A 43 -12.59 3.40 -26.51
C ALA A 43 -11.40 4.32 -26.19
N LYS A 44 -11.46 5.59 -26.61
CA LYS A 44 -10.42 6.58 -26.26
C LYS A 44 -10.35 6.83 -24.75
N PHE A 45 -11.49 7.02 -24.10
CA PHE A 45 -11.54 7.22 -22.66
C PHE A 45 -11.04 5.99 -21.89
N ALA A 46 -11.44 4.79 -22.30
CA ALA A 46 -10.95 3.55 -21.70
C ALA A 46 -9.43 3.40 -21.86
N ALA A 47 -8.88 3.70 -23.04
CA ALA A 47 -7.45 3.66 -23.27
C ALA A 47 -6.68 4.64 -22.37
N GLN A 48 -7.20 5.85 -22.18
CA GLN A 48 -6.64 6.84 -21.25
C GLN A 48 -6.67 6.33 -19.80
N GLN A 49 -7.81 5.81 -19.35
CA GLN A 49 -7.96 5.29 -17.99
C GLN A 49 -7.03 4.10 -17.71
N ILE A 50 -6.81 3.23 -18.70
CA ILE A 50 -5.85 2.13 -18.60
C ILE A 50 -4.42 2.67 -18.49
N ALA A 51 -4.04 3.63 -19.35
CA ALA A 51 -2.71 4.24 -19.30
C ALA A 51 -2.45 4.92 -17.95
N ASP A 52 -3.40 5.69 -17.45
CA ASP A 52 -3.31 6.36 -16.15
C ASP A 52 -3.22 5.35 -15.00
N TYR A 53 -3.97 4.24 -15.09
CA TYR A 53 -3.91 3.18 -14.09
C TYR A 53 -2.55 2.49 -14.05
N GLU A 54 -1.99 2.13 -15.20
CA GLU A 54 -0.66 1.51 -15.27
C GLU A 54 0.44 2.48 -14.81
N ALA A 55 0.33 3.77 -15.15
CA ALA A 55 1.25 4.79 -14.65
C ALA A 55 1.19 4.91 -13.11
N ARG A 56 -0.01 4.92 -12.52
CA ARG A 56 -0.18 4.95 -11.06
C ARG A 56 0.37 3.68 -10.40
N LYS A 57 0.16 2.51 -11.00
CA LYS A 57 0.73 1.25 -10.50
C LYS A 57 2.25 1.30 -10.46
N GLN A 58 2.88 1.77 -11.54
CA GLN A 58 4.33 1.87 -11.60
C GLN A 58 4.85 2.88 -10.56
N ALA A 59 4.22 4.05 -10.45
CA ALA A 59 4.61 5.05 -9.46
C ALA A 59 4.53 4.53 -8.02
N ILE A 60 3.49 3.77 -7.68
CA ILE A 60 3.35 3.14 -6.36
C ILE A 60 4.44 2.09 -6.13
N ALA A 61 4.75 1.27 -7.13
CA ALA A 61 5.82 0.27 -7.02
C ALA A 61 7.20 0.93 -6.81
N ASP A 62 7.48 2.01 -7.54
CA ASP A 62 8.72 2.77 -7.41
C ASP A 62 8.82 3.45 -6.04
N GLU A 63 7.72 4.03 -5.56
CA GLU A 63 7.65 4.63 -4.23
C GLU A 63 7.87 3.58 -3.13
N GLN A 64 7.25 2.41 -3.23
CA GLN A 64 7.44 1.32 -2.27
C GLN A 64 8.89 0.82 -2.25
N ALA A 65 9.50 0.67 -3.43
CA ALA A 65 10.91 0.27 -3.52
C ALA A 65 11.84 1.32 -2.89
N ALA A 66 11.58 2.60 -3.11
CA ALA A 66 12.35 3.69 -2.51
C ALA A 66 12.16 3.76 -0.99
N GLN A 67 10.93 3.58 -0.49
CA GLN A 67 10.65 3.57 0.94
C GLN A 67 11.31 2.38 1.64
N GLU A 68 11.27 1.19 1.04
CA GLU A 68 11.94 0.01 1.58
C GLU A 68 13.45 0.22 1.67
N ALA A 69 14.07 0.74 0.60
CA ALA A 69 15.51 1.05 0.61
C ALA A 69 15.87 2.06 1.71
N ALA A 70 15.10 3.16 1.82
CA ALA A 70 15.31 4.17 2.85
C ALA A 70 15.12 3.62 4.27
N TYR A 71 14.18 2.70 4.45
CA TYR A 71 13.94 2.04 5.74
C TYR A 71 15.13 1.15 6.14
N GLN A 72 15.66 0.35 5.21
CA GLN A 72 16.83 -0.49 5.47
C GLN A 72 18.08 0.35 5.79
N ASP A 73 18.29 1.45 5.07
CA ASP A 73 19.37 2.40 5.35
C ASP A 73 19.23 3.02 6.76
N ALA A 74 18.01 3.39 7.15
CA ALA A 74 17.73 3.94 8.48
C ALA A 74 17.99 2.92 9.60
N LEU A 75 17.66 1.64 9.38
CA LEU A 75 17.98 0.57 10.33
C LEU A 75 19.50 0.39 10.48
N ALA A 76 20.23 0.34 9.37
CA ALA A 76 21.69 0.22 9.40
C ALA A 76 22.34 1.41 10.12
N ALA A 77 21.87 2.64 9.86
CA ALA A 77 22.36 3.83 10.53
C ALA A 77 22.05 3.83 12.04
N ARG A 78 20.85 3.42 12.42
CA ARG A 78 20.45 3.27 13.83
C ARG A 78 21.34 2.25 14.54
N ASP A 79 21.55 1.08 13.95
CA ASP A 79 22.35 0.01 14.57
C ASP A 79 23.81 0.44 14.72
N ALA A 80 24.36 1.16 13.74
CA ALA A 80 25.69 1.76 13.84
C ALA A 80 25.76 2.81 14.97
N GLN A 81 24.72 3.64 15.14
CA GLN A 81 24.65 4.61 16.23
C GLN A 81 24.61 3.92 17.60
N ILE A 82 23.80 2.87 17.74
CA ILE A 82 23.73 2.07 18.98
C ILE A 82 25.11 1.50 19.31
N ALA A 83 25.77 0.84 18.36
CA ALA A 83 27.09 0.27 18.58
C ALA A 83 28.14 1.33 18.97
N ALA A 84 28.09 2.51 18.34
CA ALA A 84 28.99 3.62 18.69
C ALA A 84 28.71 4.17 20.09
N THR A 85 27.44 4.33 20.44
CA THR A 85 27.00 4.79 21.77
C THR A 85 27.37 3.78 22.85
N ASP A 86 27.14 2.48 22.64
CA ASP A 86 27.51 1.42 23.58
C ASP A 86 29.02 1.39 23.83
N LYS A 87 29.82 1.53 22.78
CA LYS A 87 31.28 1.64 22.91
C LYS A 87 31.68 2.86 23.73
N ALA A 88 31.11 4.03 23.43
CA ALA A 88 31.39 5.26 24.17
C ALA A 88 30.98 5.16 25.64
N HIS A 89 29.84 4.52 25.93
CA HIS A 89 29.41 4.25 27.30
C HIS A 89 30.35 3.29 28.02
N ALA A 90 30.76 2.19 27.39
CA ALA A 90 31.70 1.25 28.00
C ALA A 90 33.05 1.92 28.32
N GLU A 91 33.56 2.77 27.42
CA GLU A 91 34.78 3.54 27.66
C GLU A 91 34.61 4.57 28.80
N ALA A 92 33.48 5.28 28.82
CA ALA A 92 33.18 6.25 29.88
C ALA A 92 33.00 5.56 31.25
N GLN A 93 32.32 4.42 31.27
CA GLN A 93 32.12 3.58 32.44
C GLN A 93 33.47 3.12 33.00
N ALA A 94 34.35 2.57 32.17
CA ALA A 94 35.68 2.14 32.60
C ALA A 94 36.52 3.29 33.17
N ARG A 95 36.46 4.48 32.55
CA ARG A 95 37.13 5.69 33.08
C ARG A 95 36.55 6.12 34.42
N TRP A 96 35.23 6.11 34.56
CA TRP A 96 34.55 6.44 35.80
C TRP A 96 34.94 5.45 36.92
N GLU A 97 34.90 4.14 36.64
CA GLU A 97 35.30 3.10 37.60
C GLU A 97 36.76 3.27 38.04
N ALA A 98 37.67 3.59 37.12
CA ALA A 98 39.06 3.88 37.44
C ALA A 98 39.22 5.14 38.31
N ALA A 99 38.50 6.21 38.01
CA ALA A 99 38.52 7.44 38.81
C ALA A 99 37.96 7.22 40.23
N VAL A 100 36.88 6.44 40.35
CA VAL A 100 36.30 6.03 41.65
C VAL A 100 37.31 5.21 42.44
N ALA A 101 37.97 4.23 41.82
CA ALA A 101 38.98 3.42 42.49
C ALA A 101 40.16 4.27 42.98
N ALA A 102 40.65 5.22 42.17
CA ALA A 102 41.72 6.14 42.55
C ALA A 102 41.31 7.06 43.72
N CYS A 103 40.10 7.63 43.67
CA CYS A 103 39.55 8.43 44.77
C CYS A 103 39.47 7.61 46.07
N ASN A 104 38.97 6.38 46.00
CA ASN A 104 38.88 5.46 47.15
C ASN A 104 40.26 5.07 47.70
N ALA A 105 41.28 4.99 46.84
CA ALA A 105 42.67 4.75 47.24
C ALA A 105 43.37 6.01 47.83
N GLY A 106 42.69 7.15 47.86
CA GLY A 106 43.17 8.39 48.48
C GLY A 106 43.62 9.47 47.50
N ASP A 107 43.60 9.22 46.18
CA ASP A 107 43.84 10.27 45.18
C ASP A 107 42.60 11.15 45.04
N ARG A 108 42.55 12.19 45.89
CA ARG A 108 41.46 13.15 45.94
C ARG A 108 41.28 13.96 44.66
N SER A 109 42.27 13.99 43.75
CA SER A 109 42.14 14.67 42.45
C SER A 109 41.16 13.98 41.52
N GLN A 110 40.89 12.68 41.73
CA GLN A 110 39.98 11.87 40.92
C GLN A 110 38.55 11.79 41.49
N CYS A 111 38.30 12.39 42.67
CA CYS A 111 36.98 12.39 43.27
C CYS A 111 36.02 13.32 42.50
N ALA A 112 34.74 12.92 42.41
CA ALA A 112 33.71 13.75 41.81
C ALA A 112 33.62 15.11 42.54
N GLN A 113 33.75 16.21 41.78
CA GLN A 113 33.50 17.55 42.29
C GLN A 113 31.98 17.74 42.45
N PRO A 114 31.51 18.42 43.52
CA PRO A 114 30.10 18.73 43.64
C PRO A 114 29.64 19.57 42.44
N ALA A 115 28.52 19.19 41.83
CA ALA A 115 27.91 19.97 40.76
C ALA A 115 27.60 21.38 41.31
N GLN A 116 28.22 22.41 40.72
CA GLN A 116 27.89 23.79 41.06
C GLN A 116 26.50 24.14 40.49
N PRO A 117 25.66 24.85 41.26
CA PRO A 117 24.29 25.21 40.86
C PRO A 117 24.24 26.17 39.66
#